data_AF-C0QTK7-F1
#
_entry.id   AF-C0QTK7-F1
#
_cell.length_a   1.000
_cell.length_b   1.000
_cell.length_c   1.000
_cell.angle_alpha   90.00
_cell.angle_beta   90.00
_cell.angle_gamma   90.00
#
_symmetry.space_group_name_H-M   'P 1'
#
loop_
_entity.id
_entity.type
_entity.pdbx_description
1 polymer ?
#
loop_
_entity_poly.entity_id
_entity_poly.type
_entity_poly.pdbx_seq_one_letter_code
_entity_poly.pdbx_strand_id
1 'polypeptide(L)'
;MDKKSFSQFDMLLAQELTNLERFIIKNPLGTNEFWSEWQEKTGEIIVTKAAIKKALRNHKGSLDESQILKLSSMLEAYKEIAAYLELLRQTALKIRGIEVSNWDIFDGIEGENEGEDDLPF
;
A
#
# COMPACT_ATOMS: atom_id res chain seq x y z
N MET A 1 -41.60 -2.48 -12.26
CA MET A 1 -40.14 -2.27 -12.39
C MET A 1 -39.64 -1.83 -11.03
N ASP A 2 -39.19 -2.77 -10.21
CA ASP A 2 -38.61 -2.44 -8.91
C ASP A 2 -37.27 -1.75 -9.16
N LYS A 3 -37.18 -0.47 -8.79
CA LYS A 3 -35.90 0.21 -8.67
C LYS A 3 -35.13 -0.51 -7.57
N LYS A 4 -34.11 -1.30 -7.93
CA LYS A 4 -33.11 -1.78 -6.97
C LYS A 4 -32.54 -0.55 -6.27
N SER A 5 -32.95 -0.28 -5.03
CA SER A 5 -32.25 0.68 -4.19
C SER A 5 -30.89 0.07 -3.91
N PHE A 6 -29.83 0.61 -4.51
CA PHE A 6 -28.47 0.27 -4.08
C PHE A 6 -28.37 0.55 -2.58
N SER A 7 -27.93 -0.45 -1.81
CA SER A 7 -27.78 -0.24 -0.38
C SER A 7 -26.63 0.74 -0.13
N GLN A 8 -26.69 1.48 0.97
CA GLN A 8 -25.61 2.39 1.36
C GLN A 8 -24.26 1.67 1.46
N PHE A 9 -24.28 0.39 1.86
CA PHE A 9 -23.11 -0.47 1.86
C PHE A 9 -22.53 -0.67 0.45
N ASP A 10 -23.38 -0.96 -0.56
CA ASP A 10 -22.93 -1.15 -1.94
C ASP A 10 -22.24 0.11 -2.50
N MET A 11 -22.74 1.30 -2.12
CA MET A 11 -22.11 2.56 -2.51
C MET A 11 -20.74 2.77 -1.86
N LEU A 12 -20.60 2.47 -0.57
CA LEU A 12 -19.32 2.56 0.14
C LEU A 12 -18.32 1.56 -0.44
N LEU A 13 -18.75 0.32 -0.71
CA LEU A 13 -17.89 -0.69 -1.32
C LEU A 13 -17.45 -0.27 -2.72
N ALA A 14 -18.37 0.24 -3.55
CA ALA A 14 -18.02 0.74 -4.89
C ALA A 14 -16.97 1.87 -4.82
N GLN A 15 -17.10 2.78 -3.85
CA GLN A 15 -16.14 3.84 -3.63
C GLN A 15 -14.76 3.28 -3.26
N GLU A 16 -14.69 2.29 -2.36
CA GLU A 16 -13.41 1.67 -2.00
C GLU A 16 -12.78 0.93 -3.18
N LEU A 17 -13.58 0.23 -3.99
CA LEU A 17 -13.07 -0.41 -5.22
C LEU A 17 -12.48 0.62 -6.18
N THR A 18 -13.20 1.72 -6.46
CA THR A 18 -12.67 2.80 -7.32
C THR A 18 -11.40 3.42 -6.75
N ASN A 19 -11.30 3.56 -5.42
CA ASN A 19 -10.08 4.04 -4.79
C ASN A 19 -8.91 3.07 -5.05
N LEU A 20 -9.14 1.77 -5.00
CA LEU A 20 -8.12 0.74 -5.21
C LEU A 20 -7.73 0.56 -6.69
N GLU A 21 -8.66 0.79 -7.62
CA GLU A 21 -8.42 0.67 -9.07
C GLU A 21 -7.25 1.55 -9.56
N ARG A 22 -6.95 2.65 -8.87
CA ARG A 22 -5.81 3.51 -9.21
C ARG A 22 -4.47 2.77 -9.14
N PHE A 23 -4.36 1.73 -8.31
CA PHE A 23 -3.15 0.94 -8.17
C PHE A 23 -2.97 -0.14 -9.24
N ILE A 24 -4.00 -0.43 -10.05
CA ILE A 24 -3.92 -1.42 -11.13
C ILE A 24 -2.94 -0.94 -12.20
N ILE A 25 -1.86 -1.68 -12.42
CA ILE A 25 -0.90 -1.40 -13.49
C ILE A 25 -1.55 -1.69 -14.85
N LYS A 26 -1.60 -0.69 -15.72
CA LYS A 26 -2.24 -0.78 -17.05
C LYS A 26 -1.23 -1.00 -18.16
N ASN A 27 0.02 -0.58 -17.96
CA ASN A 27 1.06 -0.73 -18.96
C ASN A 27 1.61 -2.17 -19.03
N PRO A 28 1.96 -2.68 -20.24
CA PRO A 28 2.51 -4.02 -20.40
C PRO A 28 3.81 -4.22 -19.62
N LEU A 29 3.95 -5.38 -18.97
CA LEU A 29 5.12 -5.71 -18.15
C LEU A 29 6.43 -5.59 -18.94
N GLY A 30 7.44 -5.02 -18.29
CA GLY A 30 8.78 -4.92 -18.85
C GLY A 30 8.98 -3.78 -19.86
N THR A 31 7.96 -2.96 -20.14
CA THR A 31 8.08 -1.69 -20.88
C THR A 31 8.62 -0.57 -19.99
N ASN A 32 9.05 0.57 -20.56
CA ASN A 32 9.49 1.70 -19.75
C ASN A 32 8.31 2.36 -19.03
N GLU A 33 7.17 2.39 -19.69
CA GLU A 33 5.90 2.91 -19.18
C GLU A 33 5.44 2.11 -17.96
N PHE A 34 5.61 0.78 -17.98
CA PHE A 34 5.40 -0.06 -16.80
C PHE A 34 6.26 0.37 -15.62
N TRP A 35 7.56 0.59 -15.83
CA TRP A 35 8.47 0.97 -14.74
C TRP A 35 8.11 2.34 -14.15
N SER A 36 7.75 3.30 -15.00
CA SER A 36 7.28 4.62 -14.56
C SER A 36 6.00 4.52 -13.74
N GLU A 37 5.00 3.79 -14.24
CA GLU A 37 3.71 3.60 -13.54
C GLU A 37 3.88 2.84 -12.21
N TRP A 38 4.70 1.79 -12.22
CA TRP A 38 5.03 1.01 -11.03
C TRP A 38 5.73 1.88 -9.97
N GLN A 39 6.71 2.68 -10.39
CA GLN A 39 7.45 3.57 -9.48
C GLN A 39 6.55 4.64 -8.86
N GLU A 40 5.69 5.27 -9.66
CA GLU A 40 4.74 6.29 -9.18
C GLU A 40 3.84 5.73 -8.08
N LYS A 41 3.20 4.59 -8.34
CA LYS A 41 2.27 3.94 -7.41
C LYS A 41 2.96 3.39 -6.17
N THR A 42 4.13 2.78 -6.35
CA THR A 42 4.95 2.30 -5.23
C THR A 42 5.39 3.47 -4.34
N GLY A 43 5.81 4.59 -4.94
CA GLY A 43 6.15 5.81 -4.23
C GLY A 43 4.98 6.37 -3.41
N GLU A 44 3.78 6.43 -4.01
CA GLU A 44 2.55 6.84 -3.30
C GLU A 44 2.31 5.97 -2.06
N ILE A 45 2.41 4.64 -2.20
CA ILE A 45 2.20 3.70 -1.09
C ILE A 45 3.24 3.90 0.00
N ILE A 46 4.53 4.02 -0.35
CA ILE A 46 5.61 4.19 0.62
C ILE A 46 5.38 5.46 1.44
N VAL A 47 5.13 6.59 0.78
CA VAL A 47 4.91 7.88 1.44
C VAL A 47 3.65 7.82 2.31
N THR A 48 2.57 7.21 1.81
CA THR A 48 1.31 7.10 2.55
C THR A 48 1.45 6.20 3.78
N LYS A 49 2.07 5.02 3.66
CA LYS A 49 2.37 4.14 4.80
C LYS A 49 3.21 4.88 5.84
N ALA A 50 4.24 5.62 5.42
CA ALA A 50 5.09 6.40 6.32
C ALA A 50 4.31 7.51 7.04
N ALA A 51 3.43 8.23 6.32
CA ALA A 51 2.57 9.25 6.89
C ALA A 51 1.59 8.68 7.94
N ILE A 52 0.95 7.54 7.62
CA ILE A 52 0.03 6.87 8.54
C ILE A 52 0.78 6.37 9.79
N LYS A 53 1.94 5.72 9.64
CA LYS A 53 2.78 5.29 10.77
C LYS A 53 3.17 6.47 11.66
N LYS A 54 3.58 7.60 11.06
CA LYS A 54 3.89 8.83 11.80
C LYS A 54 2.67 9.39 12.53
N ALA A 55 1.50 9.39 11.91
CA ALA A 55 0.27 9.86 12.55
C ALA A 55 -0.11 8.99 13.75
N LEU A 56 -0.08 7.67 13.59
CA LEU A 56 -0.36 6.71 14.68
C LEU A 56 0.65 6.82 15.82
N ARG A 57 1.93 7.12 15.53
CA ARG A 57 2.98 7.27 16.56
C ARG A 57 2.89 8.62 17.27
N ASN A 58 2.83 9.71 16.51
CA ASN A 58 3.02 11.06 17.05
C ASN A 58 1.70 11.69 17.56
N HIS A 59 0.55 11.23 17.08
CA HIS A 59 -0.76 11.80 17.41
C HIS A 59 -1.67 10.81 18.13
N LYS A 60 -1.14 9.70 18.65
CA LYS A 60 -1.91 8.66 19.33
C LYS A 60 -2.84 9.20 20.42
N GLY A 61 -2.39 10.20 21.18
CA GLY A 61 -3.18 10.83 22.25
C GLY A 61 -4.26 11.81 21.78
N SER A 62 -4.26 12.17 20.49
CA SER A 62 -5.23 13.10 19.88
C SER A 62 -6.20 12.39 18.93
N LEU A 63 -5.95 11.13 18.59
CA LEU A 63 -6.79 10.32 17.74
C LEU A 63 -7.78 9.53 18.58
N ASP A 64 -9.04 9.49 18.14
CA ASP A 64 -10.02 8.58 18.73
C ASP A 64 -9.80 7.13 18.25
N GLU A 65 -10.44 6.17 18.93
CA GLU A 65 -10.32 4.75 18.59
C GLU A 65 -10.77 4.43 17.16
N SER A 66 -11.79 5.13 16.65
CA SER A 66 -12.30 4.93 15.29
C SER A 66 -11.28 5.37 14.24
N GLN A 67 -10.60 6.49 14.48
CA GLN A 67 -9.53 7.00 13.63
C GLN A 67 -8.31 6.09 13.66
N ILE A 68 -7.93 5.58 14.83
CA ILE A 68 -6.84 4.61 14.96
C ILE A 68 -7.17 3.33 14.18
N LEU A 69 -8.39 2.80 14.34
CA LEU A 69 -8.84 1.63 13.61
C LEU A 69 -8.80 1.87 12.09
N LYS A 70 -9.33 3.00 11.62
CA LYS A 70 -9.33 3.36 10.19
C LYS A 70 -7.92 3.44 9.63
N LEU A 71 -7.00 4.13 10.31
CA LEU A 71 -5.60 4.24 9.89
C LEU A 71 -4.89 2.88 9.87
N SER A 72 -5.21 2.01 10.83
CA SER A 72 -4.66 0.65 10.90
C SER A 72 -5.17 -0.22 9.75
N SER A 73 -6.47 -0.16 9.45
CA SER A 73 -7.05 -0.84 8.27
C SER A 73 -6.47 -0.32 6.96
N MET A 74 -6.24 0.99 6.84
CA MET A 74 -5.57 1.56 5.65
C MET A 74 -4.14 1.04 5.51
N LEU A 75 -3.39 0.92 6.61
CA LEU A 75 -2.04 0.35 6.59
C LEU A 75 -2.03 -1.08 6.06
N GLU A 76 -2.98 -1.91 6.48
CA GLU A 76 -3.07 -3.30 6.03
C GLU A 76 -3.42 -3.39 4.55
N ALA A 77 -4.41 -2.60 4.07
CA ALA A 77 -4.72 -2.53 2.66
C ALA A 77 -3.50 -2.12 1.81
N TYR A 78 -2.71 -1.14 2.28
CA TYR A 78 -1.48 -0.73 1.58
C TYR A 78 -0.37 -1.80 1.59
N LYS A 79 -0.33 -2.71 2.57
CA LYS A 79 0.57 -3.87 2.53
C LYS A 79 0.17 -4.86 1.44
N GLU A 80 -1.11 -5.15 1.30
CA GLU A 80 -1.60 -6.05 0.24
C GLU A 80 -1.31 -5.47 -1.15
N ILE A 81 -1.53 -4.17 -1.34
CA ILE A 81 -1.22 -3.49 -2.60
C ILE A 81 0.29 -3.47 -2.86
N ALA A 82 1.11 -3.23 -1.85
CA ALA A 82 2.56 -3.29 -1.94
C ALA A 82 3.04 -4.67 -2.41
N ALA A 83 2.52 -5.75 -1.82
CA ALA A 83 2.83 -7.12 -2.22
C ALA A 83 2.42 -7.42 -3.67
N TYR A 84 1.26 -6.92 -4.11
CA TYR A 84 0.84 -7.00 -5.52
C TYR A 84 1.83 -6.30 -6.46
N LEU A 85 2.26 -5.08 -6.14
CA LEU A 85 3.20 -4.34 -6.97
C LEU A 85 4.58 -5.01 -6.99
N GLU A 86 5.03 -5.58 -5.88
CA GLU A 86 6.30 -6.31 -5.84
C GLU A 86 6.24 -7.59 -6.68
N LEU A 87 5.11 -8.32 -6.65
CA LEU A 87 4.91 -9.46 -7.54
C LEU A 87 5.06 -9.05 -9.02
N LEU A 88 4.42 -7.95 -9.43
CA LEU A 88 4.56 -7.45 -10.81
C LEU A 88 6.00 -7.06 -11.15
N ARG A 89 6.72 -6.44 -10.20
CA ARG A 89 8.14 -6.08 -10.35
C ARG A 89 8.98 -7.32 -10.63
N GLN A 90 8.82 -8.35 -9.81
CA GLN A 90 9.53 -9.62 -9.93
C GLN A 90 9.22 -10.31 -11.25
N THR A 91 7.95 -10.34 -11.66
CA THR A 91 7.55 -10.89 -12.97
C THR A 91 8.19 -10.12 -14.13
N ALA A 92 8.17 -8.79 -14.09
CA ALA A 92 8.79 -7.96 -15.13
C ALA A 92 10.31 -8.15 -15.22
N LEU A 93 11.00 -8.34 -14.08
CA LEU A 93 12.45 -8.63 -14.04
C LEU A 93 12.77 -10.01 -14.60
N LYS A 94 11.96 -11.03 -14.24
CA LYS A 94 12.09 -12.39 -14.80
C LYS A 94 11.93 -12.40 -16.32
N ILE A 95 10.98 -11.63 -16.88
CA ILE A 95 10.82 -11.49 -18.34
C ILE A 95 12.08 -10.92 -18.99
N ARG A 96 12.81 -10.04 -18.30
CA ARG A 96 14.08 -9.45 -18.77
C ARG A 96 15.31 -10.34 -18.49
N GLY A 97 15.12 -11.55 -17.97
CA GLY A 97 16.21 -12.47 -17.63
C GLY A 97 17.02 -12.06 -16.40
N ILE A 98 16.48 -11.18 -15.56
CA ILE A 98 17.12 -10.75 -14.31
C ILE A 98 16.59 -11.66 -13.19
N GLU A 99 17.48 -12.44 -12.60
CA GLU A 99 17.19 -13.14 -11.34
C GLU A 99 17.29 -12.16 -10.18
N VAL A 100 16.19 -12.04 -9.44
CA VAL A 100 16.11 -11.22 -8.22
C VAL A 100 16.00 -12.21 -7.07
N SER A 101 16.91 -12.15 -6.11
CA SER A 101 16.70 -12.75 -4.80
C SER A 101 15.41 -12.17 -4.19
N ASN A 102 14.73 -12.90 -3.31
CA ASN A 102 13.47 -12.48 -2.66
C ASN A 102 13.64 -11.28 -1.69
N TRP A 103 14.38 -10.26 -2.09
CA TRP A 103 14.52 -9.01 -1.38
C TRP A 103 13.26 -8.18 -1.61
N ASP A 104 12.45 -8.08 -0.57
CA ASP A 104 11.26 -7.23 -0.56
C ASP A 104 11.68 -5.78 -0.23
N ILE A 105 11.38 -4.85 -1.13
CA ILE A 105 11.62 -3.41 -0.94
C ILE A 105 10.86 -2.88 0.28
N PHE A 106 9.75 -3.52 0.64
CA PHE A 106 8.92 -3.13 1.77
C PHE A 106 9.43 -3.66 3.12
N ASP A 107 10.20 -4.76 3.14
CA ASP A 107 10.80 -5.29 4.38
C ASP A 107 11.85 -4.33 4.97
N GLY A 108 12.65 -3.68 4.12
CA GLY A 108 13.62 -2.67 4.56
C GLY A 108 12.99 -1.41 5.17
N ILE A 109 11.76 -1.08 4.77
CA ILE A 109 10.99 0.05 5.32
C ILE A 109 10.26 -0.35 6.62
N GLU A 110 10.04 -1.66 6.83
CA GLU A 110 9.41 -2.19 8.04
C GLU A 110 10.43 -2.50 9.14
N GLY A 111 11.69 -2.83 8.79
CA GLY A 111 12.76 -3.20 9.73
C GLY A 111 13.54 -2.08 10.42
N GLU A 112 13.35 -0.80 10.07
CA GLU A 112 14.09 0.32 10.70
C GLU A 112 13.43 0.88 11.98
N ASN A 113 12.39 0.23 12.55
CA ASN A 113 11.71 0.70 13.77
C ASN A 113 11.84 -0.24 14.98
N GLU A 114 12.64 -1.31 14.93
CA GLU A 114 12.89 -2.21 16.08
C GLU A 114 14.24 -1.96 16.78
N GLY A 115 14.82 -0.76 16.63
CA GLY A 115 16.18 -0.46 17.12
C GLY A 115 16.36 0.72 18.08
N GLU A 116 15.28 1.37 18.55
CA GLU A 116 15.39 2.56 19.42
C GLU A 116 14.57 2.43 20.72
N ASP A 117 14.65 1.30 21.42
CA ASP A 117 14.16 1.17 22.81
C ASP A 117 15.21 0.53 23.75
N ASP A 118 16.50 0.56 23.39
CA ASP A 118 17.61 0.22 24.30
C ASP A 118 18.50 1.46 24.50
N LEU A 119 18.00 2.43 25.28
CA LEU A 119 18.88 3.41 25.93
C LEU A 119 18.55 3.47 27.43
N PRO A 120 19.42 2.92 28.30
CA PRO A 120 19.28 3.04 29.74
C PRO A 120 19.93 4.33 30.20
N PHE A 121 19.15 5.39 30.44
CA PHE A 121 19.53 6.50 31.33
C PHE A 121 18.30 7.08 32.02
#